data_AF-A0A7G8H8N3-F1
#
_entry.id   AF-A0A7G8H8N3-F1
#
_cell.length_a   1.000
_cell.length_b   1.000
_cell.length_c   1.000
_cell.angle_alpha   90.00
_cell.angle_beta   90.00
_cell.angle_gamma   90.00
#
_symmetry.space_group_name_H-M   'P 1'
#
loop_
_entity.id
_entity.type
_entity.pdbx_description
1 polymer ?
#
loop_
_entity_poly.entity_id
_entity_poly.type
_entity_poly.pdbx_seq_one_letter_code
_entity_poly.pdbx_strand_id
1 'polypeptide(L)'
;MLASAPPPPPLVCTIQTVESHWSGQPIDGIRQLEQQQFLVRRGGKPSIEPATVIESRLTPLVERFSSSGLEQSEGSKTSYHWSYEAPLGPLQFSGADGSTQPASESRVAVNGDLMIDAQHGFKLSQQSRLTQSGGTQTLTSLLETAHGFCRQQR
;
A
#
# COMPACT_ATOMS: atom_id res chain seq x y z
N MET A 1 -33.89 3.78 26.91
CA MET A 1 -32.47 3.89 26.52
C MET A 1 -32.24 2.96 25.35
N LEU A 2 -31.94 3.48 24.15
CA LEU A 2 -31.59 2.67 23.00
C LEU A 2 -30.14 2.20 23.20
N ALA A 3 -29.94 0.91 23.46
CA ALA A 3 -28.61 0.33 23.49
C ALA A 3 -27.99 0.48 22.11
N SER A 4 -26.85 1.17 22.03
CA SER A 4 -26.06 1.24 20.80
C SER A 4 -25.68 -0.19 20.40
N ALA A 5 -25.89 -0.55 19.14
CA ALA A 5 -25.51 -1.87 18.64
C ALA A 5 -23.99 -2.07 18.86
N PRO A 6 -23.56 -3.28 19.26
CA PRO A 6 -22.14 -3.55 19.46
C PRO A 6 -21.36 -3.27 18.15
N PRO A 7 -20.16 -2.66 18.24
CA PRO A 7 -19.36 -2.38 17.06
C PRO A 7 -19.02 -3.69 16.34
N PRO A 8 -18.98 -3.69 15.00
CA PRO A 8 -18.67 -4.89 14.24
C PRO A 8 -17.25 -5.38 14.59
N PRO A 9 -17.04 -6.71 14.68
CA PRO A 9 -15.73 -7.24 15.01
C PRO A 9 -14.69 -6.86 13.97
N PRO A 10 -13.42 -6.63 14.35
CA PRO A 10 -12.36 -6.35 13.40
C PRO A 10 -12.04 -7.58 12.53
N LEU A 11 -11.43 -7.34 11.38
CA LEU A 11 -10.98 -8.37 10.45
C LEU A 11 -9.46 -8.44 10.45
N VAL A 12 -8.90 -9.63 10.58
CA VAL A 12 -7.47 -9.89 10.35
C VAL A 12 -7.34 -10.51 8.97
N CYS A 13 -6.72 -9.79 8.05
CA CYS A 13 -6.53 -10.19 6.66
C CYS A 13 -5.10 -10.72 6.47
N THR A 14 -4.95 -11.86 5.80
CA THR A 14 -3.65 -12.47 5.49
C THR A 14 -3.44 -12.50 3.99
N ILE A 15 -2.33 -11.94 3.52
CA ILE A 15 -1.89 -12.02 2.12
C ILE A 15 -1.42 -13.43 1.81
N GLN A 16 -2.01 -14.05 0.79
CA GLN A 16 -1.69 -15.41 0.36
C GLN A 16 -0.83 -15.42 -0.90
N THR A 17 -1.17 -14.59 -1.88
CA THR A 17 -0.46 -14.50 -3.14
C THR A 17 -0.18 -13.04 -3.49
N VAL A 18 0.95 -12.82 -4.15
CA VAL A 18 1.41 -11.50 -4.58
C VAL A 18 1.99 -11.63 -5.98
N GLU A 19 1.55 -10.77 -6.86
CA GLU A 19 2.11 -10.58 -8.20
C GLU A 19 2.76 -9.21 -8.25
N SER A 20 4.04 -9.16 -8.60
CA SER A 20 4.83 -7.92 -8.66
C SER A 20 5.45 -7.74 -10.04
N HIS A 21 5.23 -6.57 -10.64
CA HIS A 21 5.77 -6.22 -11.94
C HIS A 21 6.52 -4.90 -11.87
N TRP A 22 7.81 -4.95 -12.17
CA TRP A 22 8.67 -3.76 -12.28
C TRP A 22 8.70 -3.26 -13.72
N SER A 23 8.61 -1.94 -13.90
CA SER A 23 9.00 -1.26 -15.12
C SER A 23 10.27 -0.45 -14.84
N GLY A 24 11.37 -0.77 -15.53
CA GLY A 24 12.68 -0.17 -15.26
C GLY A 24 13.50 -0.98 -14.25
N GLN A 25 14.52 -0.36 -13.66
CA GLN A 25 15.40 -1.03 -12.70
C GLN A 25 14.68 -1.23 -11.36
N PRO A 26 14.65 -2.46 -10.81
CA PRO A 26 14.12 -2.70 -9.47
C PRO A 26 14.88 -1.92 -8.41
N ILE A 27 14.19 -1.52 -7.34
CA ILE A 27 14.81 -0.84 -6.19
C ILE A 27 15.07 -1.87 -5.09
N ASP A 28 16.33 -2.00 -4.67
CA ASP A 28 16.72 -2.91 -3.61
C ASP A 28 16.03 -2.57 -2.28
N GLY A 29 15.49 -3.60 -1.62
CA GLY A 29 14.79 -3.46 -0.34
C GLY A 29 13.33 -3.05 -0.44
N ILE A 30 12.78 -2.85 -1.64
CA ILE A 30 11.33 -2.81 -1.85
C ILE A 30 10.85 -4.25 -2.06
N ARG A 31 10.55 -4.94 -0.94
CA ARG A 31 9.45 -5.92 -0.76
C ARG A 31 9.65 -6.86 0.45
N GLN A 32 8.55 -7.16 1.13
CA GLN A 32 8.08 -8.51 1.43
C GLN A 32 6.56 -8.36 1.65
N LEU A 33 5.72 -9.19 1.00
CA LEU A 33 4.25 -9.05 1.06
C LEU A 33 3.54 -10.37 1.38
N GLU A 34 4.10 -11.50 0.95
CA GLU A 34 3.51 -12.79 1.22
C GLU A 34 3.49 -13.10 2.72
N GLN A 35 2.37 -13.65 3.20
CA GLN A 35 2.10 -13.99 4.60
C GLN A 35 1.98 -12.79 5.55
N GLN A 36 2.07 -11.55 5.07
CA GLN A 36 1.78 -10.39 5.90
C GLN A 36 0.32 -10.34 6.30
N GLN A 37 0.09 -9.81 7.49
CA GLN A 37 -1.23 -9.62 8.05
C GLN A 37 -1.50 -8.15 8.30
N PHE A 38 -2.74 -7.74 8.06
CA PHE A 38 -3.23 -6.41 8.38
C PHE A 38 -4.60 -6.50 9.04
N LEU A 39 -4.86 -5.56 9.95
CA LEU A 39 -6.09 -5.45 10.71
C LEU A 39 -6.98 -4.40 10.05
N VAL A 40 -8.24 -4.75 9.80
CA VAL A 40 -9.28 -3.83 9.36
C VAL A 40 -10.28 -3.64 10.49
N ARG A 41 -10.28 -2.46 11.10
CA ARG A 41 -11.27 -2.06 12.09
C ARG A 41 -12.50 -1.50 11.37
N ARG A 42 -13.66 -2.08 11.68
CA ARG A 42 -14.96 -1.71 11.13
C ARG A 42 -15.75 -0.91 12.17
N GLY A 43 -16.68 -0.07 11.74
CA GLY A 43 -17.56 0.71 12.64
C GLY A 43 -17.39 2.22 12.50
N GLY A 44 -17.72 2.99 13.54
CA GLY A 44 -17.84 4.46 13.47
C GLY A 44 -16.56 5.24 13.17
N LYS A 45 -15.39 4.60 13.28
CA LYS A 45 -14.08 5.11 12.81
C LYS A 45 -13.33 3.97 12.14
N PRO A 46 -13.63 3.67 10.87
CA PRO A 46 -12.97 2.59 10.19
C PRO A 46 -11.49 2.90 9.97
N SER A 47 -10.63 1.90 10.12
CA SER A 47 -9.18 2.06 9.90
C SER A 47 -8.52 0.74 9.49
N ILE A 48 -7.34 0.85 8.90
CA ILE A 48 -6.48 -0.28 8.57
C ILE A 48 -5.15 -0.11 9.30
N GLU A 49 -4.63 -1.20 9.85
CA GLU A 49 -3.32 -1.25 10.50
C GLU A 49 -2.50 -2.44 9.98
N PRO A 50 -1.28 -2.21 9.46
CA PRO A 50 -0.68 -0.89 9.20
C PRO A 50 -1.45 -0.08 8.14
N ALA A 51 -1.41 1.25 8.23
CA ALA A 51 -2.09 2.15 7.28
C ALA A 51 -1.58 2.00 5.83
N THR A 52 -0.36 1.46 5.68
CA THR A 52 0.17 0.95 4.42
C THR A 52 0.21 -0.56 4.55
N VAL A 53 -0.68 -1.25 3.84
CA VAL A 53 -0.74 -2.72 3.87
C VAL A 53 0.53 -3.34 3.24
N ILE A 54 1.32 -2.54 2.53
CA ILE A 54 2.61 -2.92 1.98
C ILE A 54 3.70 -2.37 2.88
N GLU A 55 4.21 -3.23 3.76
CA GLU A 55 5.42 -2.94 4.53
C GLU A 55 6.62 -3.10 3.59
N SER A 56 7.02 -1.99 2.98
CA SER A 56 8.30 -1.88 2.30
C SER A 56 9.24 -1.03 3.17
N ARG A 57 10.54 -1.00 2.86
CA ARG A 57 11.46 -0.03 3.49
C ARG A 57 11.05 1.45 3.28
N LEU A 58 9.98 1.70 2.51
CA LEU A 58 9.34 3.01 2.35
C LEU A 58 8.48 3.41 3.54
N THR A 59 7.91 2.46 4.29
CA THR A 59 6.98 2.72 5.40
C THR A 59 7.58 3.61 6.50
N PRO A 60 8.87 3.47 6.90
CA PRO A 60 9.52 4.40 7.84
C PRO A 60 9.82 5.79 7.25
N LEU A 61 9.84 5.91 5.92
CA LEU A 61 10.19 7.14 5.20
C LEU A 61 8.96 7.97 4.82
N VAL A 62 7.75 7.52 5.18
CA VAL A 62 6.51 8.25 4.92
C VAL A 62 6.44 9.49 5.81
N GLU A 63 6.84 10.64 5.27
CA GLU A 63 6.76 11.91 5.99
C GLU A 63 5.34 12.47 6.04
N ARG A 64 4.51 12.21 5.01
CA ARG A 64 3.11 12.69 4.94
C ARG A 64 2.23 11.70 4.16
N PHE A 65 1.15 11.24 4.80
CA PHE A 65 0.05 10.59 4.10
C PHE A 65 -0.76 11.64 3.35
N SER A 66 -0.92 11.46 2.03
CA SER A 66 -1.66 12.37 1.17
C SER A 66 -3.17 12.10 1.26
N SER A 67 -3.55 10.83 1.41
CA SER A 67 -4.91 10.41 1.76
C SER A 67 -4.93 8.99 2.31
N SER A 68 -5.80 8.74 3.28
CA SER A 68 -6.21 7.38 3.68
C SER A 68 -7.71 7.43 3.95
N GLY A 69 -8.50 6.73 3.14
CA GLY A 69 -9.95 6.75 3.23
C GLY A 69 -10.51 5.34 3.17
N LEU A 70 -11.21 4.91 4.22
CA LEU A 70 -12.02 3.70 4.17
C LEU A 70 -13.43 4.10 3.74
N GLU A 71 -13.79 3.72 2.52
CA GLU A 71 -15.16 3.82 2.04
C GLU A 71 -15.85 2.48 2.29
N GLN A 72 -16.78 2.46 3.24
CA GLN A 72 -17.66 1.31 3.41
C GLN A 72 -18.87 1.53 2.52
N SER A 73 -18.98 0.74 1.45
CA SER A 73 -20.15 0.79 0.58
C SER A 73 -21.27 -0.10 1.12
N GLU A 74 -22.52 0.25 0.82
CA GLU A 74 -23.70 -0.55 1.18
C GLU A 74 -23.55 -2.01 0.72
N GLY A 75 -23.87 -2.98 1.58
CA GLY A 75 -23.86 -4.41 1.21
C GLY A 75 -22.59 -5.21 1.56
N SER A 76 -21.88 -4.86 2.64
CA SER A 76 -20.74 -5.62 3.20
C SER A 76 -19.43 -5.58 2.42
N LYS A 77 -19.37 -4.84 1.30
CA LYS A 77 -18.12 -4.57 0.57
C LYS A 77 -17.35 -3.43 1.25
N THR A 78 -16.09 -3.68 1.59
CA THR A 78 -15.21 -2.66 2.19
C THR A 78 -14.17 -2.25 1.16
N SER A 79 -14.11 -0.98 0.80
CA SER A 79 -13.03 -0.42 -0.01
C SER A 79 -12.16 0.51 0.82
N TYR A 80 -10.86 0.45 0.58
CA TYR A 80 -9.90 1.32 1.23
C TYR A 80 -8.90 1.82 0.20
N HIS A 81 -8.71 3.13 0.19
CA HIS A 81 -7.82 3.81 -0.73
C HIS A 81 -6.77 4.56 0.08
N TRP A 82 -5.50 4.44 -0.33
CA TRP A 82 -4.42 5.22 0.25
C TRP A 82 -3.52 5.81 -0.83
N SER A 83 -2.98 6.98 -0.52
CA SER A 83 -1.90 7.57 -1.30
C SER A 83 -0.92 8.29 -0.37
N TYR A 84 0.37 8.17 -0.64
CA TYR A 84 1.41 8.90 0.06
C TYR A 84 2.62 9.13 -0.83
N GLU A 85 3.41 10.12 -0.45
CA GLU A 85 4.75 10.32 -1.02
C GLU A 85 5.79 10.20 0.09
N ALA A 86 6.93 9.59 -0.24
CA ALA A 86 8.06 9.47 0.67
C ALA A 86 9.36 9.89 -0.04
N PRO A 87 10.20 10.74 0.55
CA PRO A 87 11.55 10.95 0.06
C PRO A 87 12.38 9.70 0.32
N LEU A 88 13.05 9.21 -0.73
CA LEU A 88 13.99 8.09 -0.64
C LEU A 88 15.45 8.55 -0.48
N GLY A 89 15.66 9.87 -0.54
CA GLY A 89 16.99 10.46 -0.53
C GLY A 89 17.76 10.16 -1.82
N PRO A 90 19.10 10.27 -1.78
CA PRO A 90 19.94 10.05 -2.94
C PRO A 90 19.98 8.57 -3.33
N LEU A 91 19.42 8.23 -4.49
CA LEU A 91 19.53 6.89 -5.09
C LEU A 91 20.50 6.93 -6.27
N GLN A 92 21.30 5.86 -6.42
CA GLN A 92 22.15 5.67 -7.59
C GLN A 92 21.39 4.84 -8.62
N PHE A 93 21.16 5.40 -9.81
CA PHE A 93 20.64 4.67 -10.95
C PHE A 93 21.75 4.48 -11.95
N SER A 94 21.88 3.27 -12.48
CA SER A 94 22.73 3.02 -13.63
C SER A 94 22.00 3.53 -14.85
N GLY A 95 22.47 4.62 -15.47
CA GLY A 95 21.94 5.06 -16.76
C GLY A 95 22.13 3.97 -17.83
N ALA A 96 21.25 3.93 -18.83
CA ALA A 96 21.33 2.97 -19.93
C ALA A 96 22.68 3.04 -20.70
N ASP A 97 23.36 4.18 -20.63
CA ASP A 97 24.69 4.42 -21.22
C ASP A 97 25.86 4.10 -20.27
N GLY A 98 25.62 3.47 -19.12
CA GLY A 98 26.65 3.16 -18.13
C GLY A 98 27.20 4.39 -17.39
N SER A 99 26.59 5.57 -17.58
CA SER A 99 26.91 6.77 -16.82
C SER A 99 26.25 6.72 -15.44
N THR A 100 27.06 6.77 -14.39
CA THR A 100 26.59 6.95 -13.01
C THR A 100 26.33 8.43 -12.80
N GLN A 101 25.07 8.86 -12.89
CA GLN A 101 24.72 10.23 -12.53
C GLN A 101 24.83 10.42 -11.01
N PRO A 102 25.20 11.64 -10.54
CA PRO A 102 25.27 11.92 -9.11
C PRO A 102 23.94 11.58 -8.44
N ALA A 103 24.05 11.04 -7.23
CA ALA A 103 22.92 10.53 -6.47
C ALA A 103 21.90 11.66 -6.27
N SER A 104 20.83 11.61 -7.04
CA SER A 104 19.82 12.65 -7.08
C SER A 104 18.77 12.32 -6.03
N GLU A 105 18.29 13.34 -5.32
CA GLU A 105 17.16 13.16 -4.43
C GLU A 105 16.01 12.53 -5.22
N SER A 106 15.47 11.45 -4.68
CA SER A 106 14.40 10.69 -5.31
C SER A 106 13.20 10.62 -4.37
N ARG A 107 12.01 10.58 -4.96
CA ARG A 107 10.75 10.48 -4.23
C ARG A 107 9.96 9.33 -4.80
N VAL A 108 9.27 8.60 -3.93
CA VAL A 108 8.31 7.58 -4.34
C VAL A 108 6.91 8.07 -4.05
N ALA A 109 6.04 8.02 -5.05
CA ALA A 109 4.61 8.16 -4.91
C ALA A 109 3.98 6.76 -4.89
N VAL A 110 3.21 6.46 -3.85
CA VAL A 110 2.54 5.18 -3.68
C VAL A 110 1.05 5.41 -3.64
N ASN A 111 0.30 4.66 -4.45
CA ASN A 111 -1.14 4.63 -4.45
C ASN A 111 -1.59 3.19 -4.31
N GLY A 112 -2.63 2.94 -3.51
CA GLY A 112 -3.19 1.61 -3.40
C GLY A 112 -4.67 1.58 -3.09
N ASP A 113 -5.25 0.45 -3.47
CA ASP A 113 -6.66 0.14 -3.38
C ASP A 113 -6.79 -1.26 -2.78
N LEU A 114 -7.61 -1.38 -1.74
CA LEU A 114 -8.01 -2.63 -1.15
C LEU A 114 -9.51 -2.78 -1.27
N MET A 115 -9.96 -3.92 -1.77
CA MET A 115 -11.36 -4.31 -1.79
C MET A 115 -11.52 -5.63 -1.05
N ILE A 116 -12.40 -5.64 -0.05
CA ILE A 116 -12.82 -6.84 0.68
C ILE A 116 -14.28 -7.12 0.31
N ASP A 117 -14.54 -8.32 -0.18
CA ASP A 117 -15.88 -8.78 -0.53
C ASP A 117 -16.67 -9.29 0.69
N ALA A 118 -17.95 -9.63 0.48
CA ALA A 118 -18.83 -10.13 1.53
C ALA A 118 -18.44 -11.52 2.06
N GLN A 119 -17.64 -12.29 1.30
CA GLN A 119 -17.09 -13.59 1.71
C GLN A 119 -15.75 -13.44 2.45
N HIS A 120 -15.31 -12.20 2.70
CA HIS A 120 -14.01 -11.84 3.29
C HIS A 120 -12.79 -12.20 2.42
N GLY A 121 -13.00 -12.49 1.13
CA GLY A 121 -11.92 -12.46 0.15
C GLY A 121 -11.49 -11.02 -0.08
N PHE A 122 -10.21 -10.80 -0.36
CA PHE A 122 -9.74 -9.46 -0.73
C PHE A 122 -8.86 -9.46 -1.97
N LYS A 123 -8.90 -8.32 -2.65
CA LYS A 123 -7.95 -7.93 -3.68
C LYS A 123 -7.33 -6.60 -3.28
N LEU A 124 -6.01 -6.57 -3.27
CA LEU A 124 -5.20 -5.39 -3.08
C LEU A 124 -4.48 -5.08 -4.38
N SER A 125 -4.50 -3.82 -4.79
CA SER A 125 -3.74 -3.30 -5.92
C SER A 125 -2.91 -2.14 -5.43
N GLN A 126 -1.62 -2.11 -5.74
CA GLN A 126 -0.74 -0.99 -5.41
C GLN A 126 0.13 -0.62 -6.60
N GLN A 127 0.37 0.67 -6.74
CA GLN A 127 1.36 1.21 -7.64
C GLN A 127 2.32 2.11 -6.87
N SER A 128 3.61 1.79 -6.95
CA SER A 128 4.69 2.66 -6.50
C SER A 128 5.41 3.24 -7.72
N ARG A 129 5.58 4.56 -7.78
CA ARG A 129 6.30 5.25 -8.86
C ARG A 129 7.44 6.06 -8.26
N LEU A 130 8.64 5.83 -8.75
CA LEU A 130 9.82 6.57 -8.36
C LEU A 130 10.09 7.69 -9.37
N THR A 131 10.24 8.91 -8.86
CA THR A 131 10.61 10.08 -9.64
C THR A 131 11.85 10.73 -9.05
N GLN A 132 12.62 11.41 -9.90
CA GLN A 132 13.71 12.28 -9.46
C GLN A 132 13.11 13.60 -8.94
N SER A 133 13.61 14.10 -7.81
CA SER A 133 13.21 15.40 -7.26
C SER A 133 13.44 16.52 -8.30
N GLY A 134 12.37 17.29 -8.59
CA GLY A 134 12.40 18.38 -9.57
C GLY A 134 12.07 17.96 -11.02
N GLY A 135 11.90 16.66 -11.28
CA GLY A 135 11.44 16.14 -12.57
C GLY A 135 10.02 15.55 -12.50
N THR A 136 9.39 15.35 -13.66
CA THR A 136 8.14 14.59 -13.80
C THR A 136 8.36 13.18 -14.35
N GLN A 137 9.60 12.85 -14.71
CA GLN A 137 9.95 11.57 -15.31
C GLN A 137 9.93 10.46 -14.25
N THR A 138 9.15 9.41 -14.51
CA THR A 138 9.18 8.18 -13.74
C THR A 138 10.41 7.38 -14.14
N LEU A 139 11.28 7.08 -13.17
CA LEU A 139 12.50 6.30 -13.36
C LEU A 139 12.19 4.80 -13.35
N THR A 140 11.39 4.40 -12.38
CA THR A 140 10.95 3.02 -12.23
C THR A 140 9.57 2.99 -11.59
N SER A 141 8.79 1.96 -11.87
CA SER A 141 7.52 1.74 -11.22
C SER A 141 7.34 0.27 -10.85
N LEU A 142 6.63 0.04 -9.75
CA LEU A 142 6.26 -1.27 -9.25
C LEU A 142 4.73 -1.33 -9.20
N LEU A 143 4.17 -2.29 -9.91
CA LEU A 143 2.76 -2.65 -9.87
C LEU A 143 2.61 -3.95 -9.10
N GLU A 144 1.76 -3.95 -8.10
CA GLU A 144 1.52 -5.10 -7.23
C GLU A 144 0.05 -5.42 -7.16
N THR A 145 -0.28 -6.70 -7.29
CA THR A 145 -1.61 -7.22 -6.98
C THR A 145 -1.47 -8.32 -5.94
N ALA A 146 -2.19 -8.20 -4.83
CA ALA A 146 -2.19 -9.20 -3.77
C ALA A 146 -3.60 -9.71 -3.50
N HIS A 147 -3.69 -10.99 -3.17
CA HIS A 147 -4.94 -11.66 -2.84
C HIS A 147 -4.82 -12.40 -1.51
N GLY A 148 -5.95 -12.55 -0.84
CA GLY A 148 -6.02 -13.34 0.37
C GLY A 148 -7.40 -13.32 1.01
N PHE A 149 -7.44 -13.68 2.29
CA PHE A 149 -8.68 -13.78 3.06
C PHE A 149 -8.57 -13.09 4.40
N CYS A 150 -9.69 -12.58 4.87
CA CYS A 150 -9.86 -12.02 6.19
C CYS A 150 -10.64 -12.93 7.11
N ARG A 151 -10.26 -12.95 8.39
CA ARG A 151 -10.95 -13.66 9.46
C ARG A 151 -11.45 -12.66 10.49
N GLN A 152 -12.68 -12.85 10.95
CA GLN A 152 -13.22 -12.06 12.05
C GLN A 152 -12.52 -12.45 13.35
N GLN A 153 -12.00 -11.46 14.06
CA GLN A 153 -11.56 -11.64 15.43
C GLN A 153 -12.81 -11.70 16.34
N ARG A 154 -12.99 -12.83 17.02
CA ARG A 154 -14.04 -13.04 18.02
C ARG A 154 -13.56 -12.59 19.39
#